data_AF-A0A9P0KGB2-F1
#
_entry.id   AF-A0A9P0KGB2-F1
#
_cell.length_a   1.000
_cell.length_b   1.000
_cell.length_c   1.000
_cell.angle_alpha   90.00
_cell.angle_beta   90.00
_cell.angle_gamma   90.00
#
_symmetry.space_group_name_H-M   'P 1'
#
loop_
_entity.id
_entity.type
_entity.pdbx_description
1 polymer ?
#
loop_
_entity_poly.entity_id
_entity_poly.type
_entity_poly.pdbx_seq_one_letter_code
_entity_poly.pdbx_strand_id
1 'polypeptide(L)'
;MSPKNKPKLSKEEIASKKSAAAKARLEKIKSDPVLLAEYKEKERVKYLRKKGKGQRKSIQDMTPREQRKIRKQWKKYSTDYRKKKTITKDCEN
;
A
#
# COMPACT_ATOMS: atom_id res chain seq x y z
N MET A 1 36.38 -15.43 -24.44
CA MET A 1 34.93 -15.44 -24.72
C MET A 1 34.33 -14.14 -24.20
N SER A 2 33.69 -13.34 -25.06
CA SER A 2 33.06 -12.08 -24.63
C SER A 2 31.77 -12.38 -23.85
N PRO A 3 31.53 -11.77 -22.67
CA PRO A 3 30.33 -12.05 -21.89
C PRO A 3 29.09 -11.61 -22.68
N LYS A 4 28.21 -12.56 -22.99
CA LYS A 4 26.96 -12.31 -23.70
C LYS A 4 26.11 -11.33 -22.88
N ASN A 5 25.82 -10.15 -23.45
CA ASN A 5 24.96 -9.15 -22.84
C ASN A 5 23.58 -9.75 -22.52
N LYS A 6 23.18 -9.72 -21.25
CA LYS A 6 21.85 -10.21 -20.82
C LYS A 6 20.77 -9.34 -21.49
N PRO A 7 19.68 -9.93 -22.00
CA PRO A 7 18.59 -9.17 -22.60
C PRO A 7 17.98 -8.21 -21.58
N LYS A 8 17.68 -6.98 -22.01
CA LYS A 8 17.02 -5.97 -21.18
C LYS A 8 15.59 -6.45 -20.87
N LEU A 9 15.30 -6.64 -19.58
CA LEU A 9 13.96 -7.01 -19.09
C LEU A 9 12.92 -5.96 -19.51
N SER A 10 11.69 -6.41 -19.77
CA SER A 10 10.58 -5.50 -20.08
C SER A 10 10.21 -4.64 -18.87
N LYS A 11 9.55 -3.49 -19.11
CA LYS A 11 9.12 -2.60 -18.01
C LYS A 11 8.20 -3.32 -17.03
N GLU A 12 7.34 -4.20 -17.52
CA GLU A 12 6.39 -4.98 -16.72
C GLU A 12 7.10 -6.04 -15.88
N GLU A 13 8.08 -6.74 -16.45
CA GLU A 13 8.89 -7.71 -15.72
C GLU A 13 9.71 -7.06 -14.61
N ILE A 14 10.27 -5.88 -14.86
CA ILE A 14 10.99 -5.10 -13.85
C ILE A 14 10.03 -4.70 -12.72
N ALA A 15 8.82 -4.23 -13.05
CA ALA A 15 7.81 -3.87 -12.06
C ALA A 15 7.38 -5.07 -11.20
N SER A 16 7.16 -6.23 -11.82
CA SER A 16 6.81 -7.48 -11.15
C SER A 16 7.91 -7.93 -10.19
N LYS A 17 9.17 -7.89 -10.61
CA LYS A 17 10.32 -8.23 -9.75
C LYS A 17 10.45 -7.28 -8.56
N LYS A 18 10.27 -5.97 -8.78
CA LYS A 18 10.27 -4.96 -7.69
C LYS A 18 9.12 -5.19 -6.71
N SER A 19 7.94 -5.52 -7.20
CA SER A 19 6.76 -5.84 -6.38
C SER A 19 7.00 -7.09 -5.53
N ALA A 20 7.51 -8.17 -6.13
CA ALA A 20 7.85 -9.40 -5.42
C ALA A 20 8.91 -9.18 -4.33
N ALA A 21 9.98 -8.44 -4.64
CA ALA A 21 11.01 -8.10 -3.66
C ALA A 21 10.46 -7.24 -2.50
N ALA A 22 9.55 -6.30 -2.78
CA ALA A 22 8.91 -5.48 -1.76
C ALA A 22 8.00 -6.32 -0.85
N LYS A 23 7.26 -7.29 -1.40
CA LYS A 23 6.44 -8.24 -0.62
C LYS A 23 7.32 -9.09 0.30
N ALA A 24 8.37 -9.70 -0.24
CA ALA A 24 9.30 -10.52 0.53
C ALA A 24 9.99 -9.73 1.66
N ARG A 25 10.36 -8.46 1.42
CA ARG A 25 10.90 -7.58 2.46
C ARG A 25 9.87 -7.33 3.57
N LEU A 26 8.61 -7.06 3.20
CA LEU A 26 7.56 -6.79 4.18
C LEU A 26 7.23 -8.03 5.02
N GLU A 27 7.24 -9.21 4.42
CA GLU A 27 7.05 -10.48 5.13
C GLU A 27 8.14 -10.71 6.18
N LYS A 28 9.41 -10.47 5.82
CA LYS A 28 10.53 -10.53 6.78
C LYS A 28 10.38 -9.57 7.96
N ILE A 29 9.86 -8.36 7.71
CA ILE A 29 9.59 -7.38 8.78
C ILE A 29 8.43 -7.84 9.67
N LYS A 30 7.42 -8.50 9.10
CA LYS A 30 6.26 -8.99 9.85
C LYS A 30 6.56 -10.23 10.68
N SER A 31 7.49 -11.07 10.24
CA SER A 31 7.85 -12.30 10.94
C SER A 31 8.65 -12.06 12.23
N ASP A 32 9.40 -10.96 12.31
CA ASP A 32 10.20 -10.62 13.50
C ASP A 32 9.47 -9.55 14.35
N PRO A 33 9.17 -9.82 15.63
CA PRO A 33 8.46 -8.88 16.51
C PRO A 33 9.24 -7.57 16.75
N VAL A 34 10.57 -7.61 16.78
CA VAL A 34 11.41 -6.43 17.01
C VAL A 34 11.37 -5.51 15.79
N LEU A 35 11.61 -6.07 14.60
CA LEU A 35 11.52 -5.34 13.34
C LEU A 35 10.11 -4.79 13.10
N LEU A 36 9.07 -5.54 13.49
CA LEU A 36 7.69 -5.09 13.40
C LEU A 36 7.41 -3.87 14.29
N ALA A 37 7.94 -3.88 15.53
CA ALA A 37 7.79 -2.76 16.45
C ALA A 37 8.47 -1.49 15.91
N GLU A 38 9.72 -1.62 15.43
CA GLU A 38 10.42 -0.50 14.79
C GLU A 38 9.67 0.03 13.56
N TYR A 39 9.13 -0.86 12.73
CA TYR A 39 8.38 -0.48 11.54
C TYR A 39 7.12 0.31 11.90
N LYS A 40 6.38 -0.13 12.93
CA LYS A 40 5.20 0.57 13.45
C LYS A 40 5.57 1.96 13.96
N GLU A 41 6.66 2.09 14.71
CA GLU A 41 7.09 3.39 15.24
C GLU A 41 7.52 4.33 14.11
N LYS A 42 8.26 3.84 13.11
CA LYS A 42 8.61 4.62 11.91
C LYS A 42 7.37 5.14 11.18
N GLU A 43 6.34 4.30 10.99
CA GLU A 43 5.08 4.74 10.36
C GLU A 43 4.29 5.72 11.25
N ARG A 44 4.33 5.56 12.58
CA ARG A 44 3.73 6.50 13.54
C ARG A 44 4.38 7.88 13.45
N VAL A 45 5.71 7.96 13.51
CA VAL A 45 6.46 9.22 13.38
C VAL A 45 6.17 9.90 12.04
N LYS A 46 6.11 9.12 10.95
CA LYS A 46 5.74 9.61 9.62
C LYS A 46 4.32 10.17 9.58
N TYR A 47 3.37 9.51 10.23
CA TYR A 47 2.00 10.02 10.37
C TYR A 47 1.96 11.34 11.15
N LEU A 48 2.63 11.41 12.30
CA LEU A 48 2.72 12.62 13.11
C LEU A 48 3.34 13.78 12.32
N ARG A 49 4.42 13.53 11.57
CA ARG A 49 5.04 14.52 10.68
C ARG A 49 4.09 15.04 9.62
N LYS A 50 3.26 14.17 9.02
CA LYS A 50 2.25 14.58 8.04
C LYS A 50 1.09 15.34 8.67
N LYS A 51 0.71 14.98 9.90
CA LYS A 51 -0.29 15.69 10.68
C LYS A 51 0.20 17.11 11.03
N GLY A 52 1.43 17.24 11.53
CA GLY A 52 2.05 18.55 11.81
C GLY A 52 2.18 19.45 10.57
N LYS A 53 2.40 18.87 9.39
CA LYS A 53 2.40 19.60 8.10
C LYS A 53 1.00 19.92 7.54
N GLY A 54 -0.09 19.52 8.21
CA GLY A 54 -1.46 19.70 7.72
C GLY A 54 -1.87 18.80 6.54
N GLN A 55 -1.00 17.87 6.10
CA GLN A 55 -1.29 16.94 5.00
C GLN A 55 -2.26 15.82 5.41
N ARG A 56 -2.40 15.58 6.71
CA ARG A 56 -3.35 14.63 7.30
C ARG A 56 -4.13 15.36 8.38
N LYS A 57 -5.47 15.37 8.26
CA LYS A 57 -6.38 15.83 9.31
C LYS A 57 -7.00 14.61 10.01
N SER A 58 -7.26 14.71 11.32
CA SER A 58 -8.17 13.76 11.99
C SER A 58 -9.59 13.98 11.48
N ILE A 59 -10.46 12.98 11.60
CA ILE A 59 -11.89 13.14 11.28
C ILE A 59 -12.53 14.20 12.18
N GLN A 60 -12.09 14.26 13.45
CA GLN A 60 -12.54 15.26 14.42
C GLN A 60 -12.17 16.68 13.98
N ASP A 61 -11.01 16.84 13.32
CA ASP A 61 -10.50 18.12 12.82
C ASP A 61 -11.06 18.48 11.43
N MET A 62 -11.91 17.63 10.83
CA MET A 62 -12.48 17.85 9.50
C MET A 62 -13.84 18.52 9.58
N THR A 63 -14.08 19.44 8.65
CA THR A 63 -15.39 20.06 8.46
C THR A 63 -16.43 19.03 8.00
N PRO A 64 -17.73 19.23 8.24
CA PRO A 64 -18.79 18.32 7.77
C PRO A 64 -18.75 18.07 6.25
N ARG A 65 -18.33 19.07 5.46
CA ARG A 65 -18.19 18.96 4.01
C ARG A 65 -17.02 18.06 3.61
N GLU A 66 -15.88 18.16 4.28
CA GLU A 66 -14.73 17.26 4.07
C GLU A 66 -15.08 15.83 4.49
N GLN A 67 -15.73 15.66 5.65
CA GLN A 67 -16.19 14.34 6.10
C GLN A 67 -17.12 13.69 5.07
N ARG A 68 -18.06 14.44 4.49
CA ARG A 68 -18.95 13.94 3.44
C ARG A 68 -18.17 13.46 2.20
N LYS A 69 -17.17 14.24 1.74
CA LYS A 69 -16.31 13.84 0.61
C LYS A 69 -15.57 12.54 0.91
N ILE A 70 -14.97 12.43 2.08
CA ILE A 70 -14.22 11.23 2.49
C ILE A 70 -15.12 10.01 2.64
N ARG A 71 -16.30 10.15 3.24
CA ARG A 71 -17.29 9.07 3.33
C ARG A 71 -17.73 8.58 1.95
N LYS A 72 -17.95 9.50 0.99
CA LYS A 72 -18.25 9.13 -0.41
C LYS A 72 -17.11 8.32 -1.02
N GLN A 73 -15.87 8.73 -0.77
CA GLN A 73 -14.69 8.02 -1.25
C GLN A 73 -14.57 6.62 -0.62
N TRP A 74 -14.82 6.49 0.69
CA TRP A 74 -14.81 5.19 1.37
C TRP A 74 -15.89 4.26 0.87
N LYS A 75 -17.09 4.77 0.60
CA LYS A 75 -18.15 3.97 -0.03
C LYS A 75 -17.69 3.42 -1.38
N LYS A 76 -17.10 4.26 -2.24
CA LYS A 76 -16.55 3.82 -3.53
C LYS A 76 -15.46 2.76 -3.37
N TYR A 77 -14.48 2.98 -2.50
CA TYR A 77 -13.42 1.99 -2.27
C TYR A 77 -13.96 0.67 -1.72
N SER A 78 -14.94 0.71 -0.82
CA SER A 78 -15.60 -0.48 -0.28
C SER A 78 -16.37 -1.24 -1.36
N THR A 79 -17.07 -0.55 -2.26
CA THR A 79 -17.77 -1.21 -3.37
C THR A 79 -16.80 -1.80 -4.37
N ASP A 80 -15.73 -1.08 -4.72
CA ASP A 80 -14.72 -1.54 -5.68
C ASP A 80 -13.99 -2.78 -5.15
N TYR A 81 -13.64 -2.78 -3.85
CA TYR A 81 -13.05 -3.94 -3.19
C TYR A 81 -13.98 -5.15 -3.21
N ARG A 82 -15.27 -4.96 -2.87
CA ARG A 82 -16.26 -6.04 -2.91
C ARG A 82 -16.43 -6.63 -4.31
N LYS A 83 -16.56 -5.79 -5.34
CA LYS A 83 -16.64 -6.23 -6.74
C LYS A 83 -15.40 -7.01 -7.17
N LYS A 84 -14.20 -6.54 -6.83
CA LYS A 84 -12.97 -7.29 -7.12
C LYS A 84 -12.98 -8.65 -6.44
N LYS A 85 -13.43 -8.72 -5.20
CA LYS A 85 -13.49 -9.97 -4.43
C LYS A 85 -14.54 -10.96 -4.96
N THR A 86 -15.66 -10.48 -5.51
CA THR A 86 -16.61 -11.37 -6.19
C THR A 86 -16.02 -11.89 -7.50
N ILE A 87 -15.46 -11.01 -8.34
CA ILE A 87 -14.80 -11.40 -9.61
C ILE A 87 -13.71 -12.45 -9.38
N THR A 88 -12.86 -12.28 -8.36
CA THR A 88 -11.82 -13.28 -8.06
C THR A 88 -12.41 -14.63 -7.66
N LYS A 89 -13.53 -14.66 -6.91
CA LYS A 89 -14.22 -15.90 -6.55
C LYS A 89 -14.87 -16.57 -7.76
N ASP A 90 -15.40 -15.77 -8.69
CA ASP A 90 -16.05 -16.25 -9.90
C ASP A 90 -15.03 -16.80 -10.92
N CYS A 91 -13.76 -16.36 -10.86
CA CYS A 91 -12.66 -16.90 -11.69
C CYS A 91 -11.92 -18.10 -11.05
N GLU A 92 -12.13 -18.37 -9.76
CA GLU A 92 -11.54 -19.51 -9.03
C GLU A 92 -12.44 -20.76 -9.02
N ASN A 93 -13.68 -20.65 -9.54
CA ASN A 93 -14.60 -21.77 -9.81
C ASN A 93 -14.67 -22.05 -11.31
#